data_AF-A0A401MGR5-F1
#
_entry.id   AF-A0A401MGR5-F1
#
_cell.length_a   1.000
_cell.length_b   1.000
_cell.length_c   1.000
_cell.angle_alpha   90.00
_cell.angle_beta   90.00
_cell.angle_gamma   90.00
#
_symmetry.space_group_name_H-M   'P 1'
#
loop_
_entity.id
_entity.type
_entity.pdbx_description
1 polymer ?
#
loop_
_entity_poly.entity_id
_entity_poly.type
_entity_poly.pdbx_seq_one_letter_code
_entity_poly.pdbx_strand_id
1 'polypeptide(L)'
;MKSLAGIGRERRRRDTAGRTKRKTMHRRSKVPTMSLTRVLLASGRSLDLGELRLSSTYGGMLDGYPCKPVNEVKIKSLLHSAERASPTAPVHLVPPPREYPDQYAGGFGPVEVLPAVACVGVFRSTALDPAHDPVLYRSALTVVWFQPTAQMPSGCDAEDALRDVPWEELARDYAL
;
A
#
# COMPACT_ATOMS: atom_id res chain seq x y z
N MET A 1 -63.77 -28.24 58.60
CA MET A 1 -62.44 -28.50 58.02
C MET A 1 -62.61 -29.14 56.65
N LYS A 2 -62.14 -28.45 55.60
CA LYS A 2 -61.83 -28.90 54.22
C LYS A 2 -62.96 -29.53 53.39
N SER A 3 -63.12 -29.30 52.08
CA SER A 3 -62.58 -28.33 51.13
C SER A 3 -63.36 -28.54 49.82
N LEU A 4 -63.97 -27.45 49.36
CA LEU A 4 -64.22 -26.95 48.00
C LEU A 4 -64.11 -27.85 46.75
N ALA A 5 -65.18 -27.72 45.97
CA ALA A 5 -65.38 -28.08 44.57
C ALA A 5 -64.42 -27.41 43.59
N GLY A 6 -64.28 -28.04 42.42
CA GLY A 6 -63.66 -27.46 41.23
C GLY A 6 -64.15 -28.16 39.96
N ILE A 7 -65.25 -27.66 39.38
CA ILE A 7 -65.70 -27.94 38.00
C ILE A 7 -65.28 -26.74 37.16
N GLY A 8 -64.59 -26.97 36.04
CA GLY A 8 -64.27 -25.92 35.07
C GLY A 8 -63.71 -26.49 33.76
N ARG A 9 -64.53 -26.44 32.71
CA ARG A 9 -64.30 -26.96 31.36
C ARG A 9 -63.39 -26.07 30.49
N GLU A 10 -63.01 -26.65 29.35
CA GLU A 10 -63.07 -26.06 28.00
C GLU A 10 -61.76 -25.53 27.36
N ARG A 11 -61.28 -26.35 26.42
CA ARG A 11 -60.79 -26.09 25.04
C ARG A 11 -59.73 -25.03 24.71
N ARG A 12 -58.80 -25.56 23.89
CA ARG A 12 -58.16 -24.99 22.67
C ARG A 12 -57.31 -23.73 22.84
N ARG A 13 -56.03 -23.87 22.45
CA ARG A 13 -55.46 -23.21 21.26
C ARG A 13 -54.09 -23.82 20.94
N ARG A 14 -53.84 -23.97 19.64
CA ARG A 14 -52.52 -24.28 19.06
C ARG A 14 -51.66 -23.04 19.25
N ASP A 15 -50.41 -23.20 19.66
CA ASP A 15 -49.36 -22.24 19.37
C ASP A 15 -48.11 -22.98 18.88
N THR A 16 -47.93 -22.89 17.56
CA THR A 16 -46.67 -23.11 16.86
C THR A 16 -45.71 -21.97 17.23
N ALA A 17 -44.75 -22.24 18.11
CA ALA A 17 -43.65 -21.32 18.40
C ALA A 17 -42.39 -21.77 17.64
N GLY A 18 -42.01 -20.97 16.64
CA GLY A 18 -40.78 -21.12 15.88
C GLY A 18 -39.56 -20.98 16.77
N ARG A 19 -38.65 -21.95 16.69
CA ARG A 19 -37.34 -21.87 17.33
C ARG A 19 -36.32 -21.40 16.30
N THR A 20 -35.91 -20.16 16.50
CA THR A 20 -34.91 -19.38 15.80
C THR A 20 -33.68 -20.20 15.45
N LYS A 21 -33.41 -20.38 14.15
CA LYS A 21 -32.10 -20.86 13.66
C LYS A 21 -31.06 -19.83 14.07
N ARG A 22 -30.22 -20.19 15.05
CA ARG A 22 -28.98 -19.45 15.34
C ARG A 22 -28.14 -19.48 14.08
N LYS A 23 -28.08 -18.35 13.37
CA LYS A 23 -27.17 -18.11 12.26
C LYS A 23 -25.78 -18.04 12.88
N THR A 24 -25.09 -19.17 12.94
CA THR A 24 -23.66 -19.23 13.25
C THR A 24 -22.96 -18.33 12.23
N MET A 25 -22.58 -17.14 12.68
CA MET A 25 -21.69 -16.26 11.94
C MET A 25 -20.38 -17.04 11.84
N HIS A 26 -20.15 -17.66 10.69
CA HIS A 26 -18.82 -18.09 10.31
C HIS A 26 -17.98 -16.82 10.29
N ARG A 27 -17.25 -16.59 11.38
CA ARG A 27 -16.14 -15.64 11.42
C ARG A 27 -15.12 -16.20 10.44
N ARG A 28 -15.30 -15.89 9.15
CA ARG A 28 -14.26 -16.11 8.15
C ARG A 28 -13.05 -15.42 8.71
N SER A 29 -12.02 -16.19 9.06
CA SER A 29 -10.71 -15.67 9.36
C SER A 29 -10.29 -14.83 8.17
N LYS A 30 -10.42 -13.51 8.28
CA LYS A 30 -9.83 -12.57 7.34
C LYS A 30 -8.33 -12.79 7.54
N VAL A 31 -7.70 -13.51 6.63
CA VAL A 31 -6.24 -13.63 6.61
C VAL A 31 -5.74 -12.19 6.68
N PRO A 32 -4.96 -11.80 7.70
CA PRO A 32 -4.41 -10.45 7.77
C PRO A 32 -3.67 -10.23 6.45
N THR A 33 -4.03 -9.19 5.71
CA THR A 33 -3.16 -8.75 4.62
C THR A 33 -1.89 -8.28 5.30
N MET A 34 -0.88 -9.15 5.35
CA MET A 34 0.37 -8.88 6.08
C MET A 34 1.07 -7.73 5.38
N SER A 35 1.17 -6.58 6.06
CA SER A 35 2.05 -5.50 5.64
C SER A 35 3.47 -5.81 6.11
N LEU A 36 4.45 -5.49 5.27
CA LEU A 36 5.86 -5.58 5.62
C LEU A 36 6.23 -4.53 6.67
N THR A 37 5.68 -3.33 6.51
CA THR A 37 5.87 -2.18 7.39
C THR A 37 4.77 -1.16 7.13
N ARG A 38 4.76 -0.09 7.92
CA ARG A 38 3.85 1.04 7.81
C ARG A 38 4.64 2.33 7.69
N VAL A 39 4.20 3.20 6.78
CA VAL A 39 4.74 4.56 6.59
C VAL A 39 3.66 5.56 6.98
N LEU A 40 4.03 6.60 7.72
CA LEU A 40 3.14 7.71 8.04
C LEU A 40 3.47 8.91 7.15
N LEU A 41 2.52 9.27 6.29
CA LEU A 41 2.62 10.47 5.48
C LEU A 41 2.55 11.73 6.34
N ALA A 42 3.09 12.84 5.84
CA ALA A 42 2.98 14.15 6.48
C ALA A 42 1.52 14.60 6.65
N SER A 43 0.61 14.13 5.78
CA SER A 43 -0.84 14.34 5.90
C SER A 43 -1.49 13.60 7.08
N GLY A 44 -0.76 12.73 7.78
CA GLY A 44 -1.27 11.86 8.84
C GLY A 44 -1.88 10.54 8.33
N ARG A 45 -1.94 10.33 7.01
CA ARG A 45 -2.39 9.07 6.42
C ARG A 45 -1.36 7.96 6.66
N SER A 46 -1.86 6.79 7.01
CA SER A 46 -1.07 5.58 7.20
C SER A 46 -1.08 4.72 5.94
N LEU A 47 0.10 4.41 5.40
CA LEU A 47 0.29 3.50 4.28
C LEU A 47 0.82 2.16 4.76
N ASP A 48 0.19 1.09 4.34
CA ASP A 48 0.67 -0.27 4.53
C ASP A 48 1.51 -0.69 3.31
N LEU A 49 2.77 -1.04 3.52
CA LEU A 49 3.66 -1.55 2.46
C LEU A 49 3.42 -3.04 2.27
N GLY A 50 2.97 -3.45 1.08
CA GLY A 50 2.71 -4.86 0.76
C GLY A 50 3.86 -5.56 0.04
N GLU A 51 4.61 -4.83 -0.79
CA GLU A 51 5.75 -5.35 -1.55
C GLU A 51 6.83 -4.27 -1.63
N LEU A 52 8.09 -4.67 -1.48
CA LEU A 52 9.25 -3.81 -1.66
C LEU A 52 10.29 -4.52 -2.52
N ARG A 53 10.74 -3.86 -3.58
CA ARG A 53 11.88 -4.28 -4.39
C ARG A 53 12.99 -3.27 -4.26
N LEU A 54 14.18 -3.75 -3.94
CA LEU A 54 15.40 -2.96 -3.85
C LEU A 54 16.40 -3.45 -4.90
N SER A 55 17.02 -2.53 -5.62
CA SER A 55 18.09 -2.84 -6.56
C SER A 55 19.20 -1.78 -6.49
N SER A 56 20.43 -2.19 -6.81
CA SER A 56 21.53 -1.22 -6.95
C SER A 56 21.26 -0.34 -8.18
N THR A 57 21.19 0.99 -7.99
CA THR A 57 20.91 1.95 -9.06
C THR A 57 21.87 1.80 -10.24
N TYR A 58 23.15 1.59 -9.95
CA TYR A 58 24.20 1.44 -10.95
C TYR A 58 24.62 -0.02 -11.17
N GLY A 59 23.94 -0.98 -10.55
CA GLY A 59 24.19 -2.41 -10.78
C GLY A 59 24.13 -2.77 -12.27
N GLY A 60 25.11 -3.56 -12.74
CA GLY A 60 25.21 -3.97 -14.14
C GLY A 60 25.78 -2.91 -15.10
N MET A 61 26.20 -1.73 -14.62
CA MET A 61 26.98 -0.79 -15.41
C MET A 61 28.43 -1.29 -15.51
N LEU A 62 28.81 -1.78 -16.69
CA LEU A 62 30.16 -2.32 -16.94
C LEU A 62 31.16 -1.23 -17.32
N ASP A 63 30.74 -0.25 -18.13
CA ASP A 63 31.56 0.85 -18.62
C ASP A 63 30.81 2.18 -18.56
N GLY A 64 31.56 3.27 -18.43
CA GLY A 64 31.06 4.64 -18.37
C GLY A 64 31.02 5.20 -16.94
N TYR A 65 30.26 6.27 -16.77
CA TYR A 65 30.09 6.95 -15.48
C TYR A 65 28.64 7.42 -15.32
N PRO A 66 28.16 7.58 -14.07
CA PRO A 66 26.86 8.19 -13.81
C PRO A 66 26.79 9.61 -14.39
N CYS A 67 25.83 9.84 -15.28
CA CYS A 67 25.58 11.13 -15.88
C CYS A 67 24.10 11.27 -16.21
N LYS A 68 23.65 12.50 -16.49
CA LYS A 68 22.24 12.79 -16.71
C LYS A 68 21.56 11.87 -17.73
N PRO A 69 22.08 11.67 -18.96
CA PRO A 69 21.44 10.78 -19.93
C PRO A 69 21.26 9.34 -19.43
N VAL A 70 22.27 8.81 -18.72
CA VAL A 70 22.25 7.45 -18.18
C VAL A 70 21.22 7.33 -17.04
N ASN A 71 21.17 8.32 -16.15
CA ASN A 71 20.20 8.38 -15.06
C ASN A 71 18.76 8.44 -15.61
N GLU A 72 18.50 9.26 -16.63
CA GLU A 72 17.18 9.35 -17.26
C GLU A 72 16.72 8.01 -17.86
N VAL A 73 17.61 7.27 -18.53
CA VAL A 73 17.30 5.94 -19.06
C VAL A 73 16.98 4.97 -17.94
N LYS A 74 17.78 4.95 -16.87
CA LYS A 74 17.56 4.08 -15.70
C LYS A 74 16.22 4.35 -15.03
N ILE A 75 15.88 5.61 -14.79
CA ILE A 75 14.59 6.02 -14.21
C ILE A 75 13.43 5.54 -15.10
N LYS A 76 13.51 5.80 -16.42
CA LYS A 76 12.47 5.38 -17.38
C LYS A 76 12.28 3.87 -17.41
N SER A 77 13.37 3.10 -17.46
CA SER A 77 13.30 1.64 -17.45
C SER A 77 12.71 1.08 -16.15
N LEU A 78 13.02 1.72 -15.01
CA LEU A 78 12.48 1.34 -13.71
C LEU A 78 10.97 1.61 -13.64
N LEU A 79 10.53 2.80 -14.06
CA LEU A 79 9.11 3.15 -14.12
C LEU A 79 8.33 2.20 -15.02
N HIS A 80 8.83 1.96 -16.24
CA HIS A 80 8.18 1.02 -17.15
C HIS A 80 8.10 -0.41 -16.58
N SER A 81 9.12 -0.84 -15.85
CA SER A 81 9.10 -2.16 -15.19
C SER A 81 8.10 -2.21 -14.04
N ALA A 82 7.98 -1.13 -13.26
CA ALA A 82 6.98 -1.00 -12.19
C ALA A 82 5.55 -0.98 -12.75
N GLU A 83 5.30 -0.25 -13.83
CA GLU A 83 3.99 -0.20 -14.50
C GLU A 83 3.55 -1.58 -15.00
N ARG A 84 4.48 -2.35 -15.58
CA ARG A 84 4.19 -3.73 -16.01
C ARG A 84 3.93 -4.68 -14.84
N ALA A 85 4.59 -4.48 -13.71
CA ALA A 85 4.40 -5.29 -12.51
C ALA A 85 3.10 -4.96 -11.76
N SER A 86 2.63 -3.72 -11.88
CA SER A 86 1.45 -3.19 -11.18
C SER A 86 0.37 -2.70 -12.15
N PRO A 87 -0.24 -3.57 -12.99
CA PRO A 87 -1.16 -3.13 -14.04
C PRO A 87 -2.44 -2.45 -13.52
N THR A 88 -2.80 -2.68 -12.26
CA THR A 88 -4.04 -2.17 -11.66
C THR A 88 -3.83 -0.98 -10.72
N ALA A 89 -2.59 -0.61 -10.41
CA ALA A 89 -2.27 0.49 -9.51
C ALA A 89 -1.43 1.55 -10.26
N PRO A 90 -1.73 2.84 -10.11
CA PRO A 90 -0.87 3.88 -10.66
C PRO A 90 0.57 3.75 -10.16
N VAL A 91 1.52 4.24 -10.96
CA VAL A 91 2.93 4.34 -10.60
C VAL A 91 3.30 5.80 -10.47
N HIS A 92 3.98 6.16 -9.39
CA HIS A 92 4.47 7.51 -9.14
C HIS A 92 5.97 7.49 -8.86
N LEU A 93 6.71 8.40 -9.52
CA LEU A 93 8.11 8.66 -9.21
C LEU A 93 8.21 9.80 -8.20
N VAL A 94 8.80 9.52 -7.05
CA VAL A 94 9.37 10.58 -6.19
C VAL A 94 10.67 11.05 -6.86
N PRO A 95 10.78 12.32 -7.26
CA PRO A 95 11.98 12.81 -7.94
C PRO A 95 13.23 12.55 -7.09
N PRO A 96 14.24 11.83 -7.61
CA PRO A 96 15.42 11.53 -6.81
C PRO A 96 16.30 12.76 -6.63
N PRO A 97 16.96 12.91 -5.46
CA PRO A 97 18.04 13.88 -5.32
C PRO A 97 19.17 13.54 -6.29
N ARG A 98 19.86 14.59 -6.77
CA ARG A 98 20.96 14.48 -7.73
C ARG A 98 22.20 15.15 -7.15
N GLU A 99 23.28 14.40 -7.05
CA GLU A 99 24.58 14.91 -6.64
C GLU A 99 25.46 15.17 -7.86
N TYR A 100 26.16 16.29 -7.85
CA TYR A 100 27.08 16.71 -8.91
C TYR A 100 28.48 16.83 -8.31
N PRO A 101 29.21 15.70 -8.15
CA PRO A 101 30.56 15.75 -7.60
C PRO A 101 31.48 16.55 -8.53
N ASP A 102 32.43 17.29 -7.94
CA ASP A 102 33.40 18.10 -8.67
C ASP A 102 34.44 17.19 -9.33
N GLN A 103 34.05 16.62 -10.46
CA GLN A 103 34.82 15.71 -11.30
C GLN A 103 34.79 16.22 -12.74
N TYR A 104 35.85 15.91 -13.49
CA TYR A 104 35.94 16.33 -14.88
C TYR A 104 34.76 15.79 -15.71
N ALA A 105 34.15 16.65 -16.52
CA ALA A 105 33.05 16.25 -17.39
C ALA A 105 33.55 15.29 -18.48
N GLY A 106 32.96 14.10 -18.55
CA GLY A 106 33.22 13.16 -19.63
C GLY A 106 32.43 13.48 -20.90
N GLY A 107 32.50 12.60 -21.90
CA GLY A 107 31.86 12.79 -23.21
C GLY A 107 30.32 12.89 -23.19
N PHE A 108 29.67 12.55 -22.07
CA PHE A 108 28.21 12.64 -21.89
C PHE A 108 27.78 13.76 -20.92
N GLY A 109 28.70 14.67 -20.59
CA GLY A 109 28.47 15.78 -19.66
C GLY A 109 29.05 15.52 -18.26
N PRO A 110 28.72 16.37 -17.28
CA PRO A 110 29.23 16.23 -15.92
C PRO A 110 28.73 14.94 -15.27
N VAL A 111 29.47 14.50 -14.25
CA VAL A 111 29.02 13.40 -13.39
C VAL A 111 27.74 13.84 -12.67
N GLU A 112 26.73 13.00 -12.69
CA GLU A 112 25.47 13.18 -11.96
C GLU A 112 25.12 11.86 -11.31
N VAL A 113 25.02 11.84 -9.98
CA VAL A 113 24.82 10.63 -9.19
C VAL A 113 23.45 10.67 -8.53
N LEU A 114 22.70 9.57 -8.68
CA LEU A 114 21.48 9.26 -7.93
C LEU A 114 21.84 8.42 -6.70
N PRO A 115 20.97 8.36 -5.68
CA PRO A 115 21.19 7.47 -4.55
C PRO A 115 21.40 6.01 -4.97
N ALA A 116 22.20 5.29 -4.19
CA ALA A 116 22.75 3.98 -4.56
C ALA A 116 21.70 2.87 -4.69
N VAL A 117 20.53 3.02 -4.05
CA VAL A 117 19.46 2.03 -4.06
C VAL A 117 18.22 2.60 -4.74
N ALA A 118 17.78 1.93 -5.80
CA ALA A 118 16.51 2.16 -6.45
C ALA A 118 15.44 1.28 -5.79
N CYS A 119 14.29 1.88 -5.47
CA CYS A 119 13.23 1.25 -4.72
C CYS A 119 11.91 1.27 -5.50
N VAL A 120 11.17 0.18 -5.44
CA VAL A 120 9.78 0.09 -5.92
C VAL A 120 8.93 -0.51 -4.81
N GLY A 121 7.98 0.27 -4.30
CA GLY A 121 7.10 -0.13 -3.20
C GLY A 121 5.64 -0.11 -3.62
N VAL A 122 4.91 -1.18 -3.30
CA VAL A 122 3.46 -1.25 -3.49
C VAL A 122 2.78 -0.92 -2.17
N PHE A 123 2.14 0.24 -2.12
CA PHE A 123 1.48 0.75 -0.92
C PHE A 123 -0.03 0.65 -1.03
N ARG A 124 -0.68 0.49 0.12
CA ARG A 124 -2.14 0.48 0.26
C ARG A 124 -2.57 1.33 1.44
N SER A 125 -3.77 1.91 1.35
CA SER A 125 -4.41 2.64 2.44
C SER A 125 -5.92 2.38 2.43
N THR A 126 -6.63 2.92 3.42
CA THR A 126 -8.09 3.14 3.35
C THR A 126 -8.50 3.79 2.02
N ALA A 127 -9.72 3.48 1.57
CA ALA A 127 -10.31 4.08 0.38
C ALA A 127 -10.27 5.62 0.43
N LEU A 128 -10.19 6.24 -0.75
CA LEU A 128 -10.23 7.69 -0.93
C LEU A 128 -11.68 8.19 -0.91
N ASP A 129 -12.59 7.50 -1.61
CA ASP A 129 -14.00 7.87 -1.65
C ASP A 129 -14.69 7.44 -0.33
N PRO A 130 -15.26 8.38 0.45
CA PRO A 130 -16.00 8.06 1.67
C PRO A 130 -17.23 7.17 1.44
N ALA A 131 -17.77 7.10 0.22
CA ALA A 131 -18.89 6.24 -0.13
C ALA A 131 -18.48 4.77 -0.29
N HIS A 132 -17.20 4.47 -0.49
CA HIS A 132 -16.71 3.10 -0.59
C HIS A 132 -16.65 2.43 0.79
N ASP A 133 -17.22 1.22 0.89
CA ASP A 133 -17.13 0.42 2.12
C ASP A 133 -15.65 0.11 2.44
N PRO A 134 -15.11 0.55 3.59
CA PRO A 134 -13.71 0.34 3.96
C PRO A 134 -13.34 -1.14 4.16
N VAL A 135 -14.33 -2.04 4.23
CA VAL A 135 -14.12 -3.49 4.26
C VAL A 135 -13.87 -4.05 2.86
N LEU A 136 -14.51 -3.47 1.84
CA LEU A 136 -14.53 -3.96 0.46
C LEU A 136 -13.56 -3.19 -0.46
N TYR A 137 -13.17 -1.97 -0.09
CA TYR A 137 -12.31 -1.12 -0.92
C TYR A 137 -11.04 -0.70 -0.18
N ARG A 138 -9.99 -0.49 -0.99
CA ARG A 138 -8.72 0.10 -0.57
C ARG A 138 -8.24 1.05 -1.65
N SER A 139 -7.37 1.99 -1.27
CA SER A 139 -6.58 2.74 -2.24
C SER A 139 -5.21 2.11 -2.41
N ALA A 140 -4.64 2.16 -3.61
CA ALA A 140 -3.31 1.67 -3.92
C ALA A 140 -2.52 2.65 -4.78
N LEU A 141 -1.20 2.64 -4.56
CA LEU A 141 -0.21 3.35 -5.36
C LEU A 141 1.10 2.56 -5.34
N THR A 142 1.73 2.42 -6.50
CA THR A 142 3.12 1.97 -6.57
C THR A 142 4.01 3.21 -6.57
N VAL A 143 4.93 3.30 -5.63
CA VAL A 143 5.86 4.42 -5.54
C VAL A 143 7.26 3.94 -5.92
N VAL A 144 7.94 4.71 -6.77
CA VAL A 144 9.33 4.53 -7.14
C VAL A 144 10.13 5.67 -6.51
N TRP A 145 11.19 5.33 -5.80
CA TRP A 145 12.08 6.32 -5.18
C TRP A 145 13.52 5.79 -5.13
N PHE A 146 14.43 6.63 -4.67
CA PHE A 146 15.84 6.31 -4.54
C PHE A 146 16.32 6.70 -3.13
N GLN A 147 17.17 5.88 -2.53
CA GLN A 147 17.69 6.11 -1.17
C GLN A 147 19.16 5.65 -1.05
N PRO A 148 19.91 6.16 -0.05
CA PRO A 148 21.35 5.90 0.04
C PRO A 148 21.70 4.46 0.43
N THR A 149 20.90 3.82 1.28
CA THR A 149 21.15 2.48 1.85
C THR A 149 19.99 1.54 1.54
N ALA A 150 20.15 0.23 1.71
CA ALA A 150 19.08 -0.74 1.48
C ALA A 150 18.09 -0.88 2.67
N GLN A 151 18.00 0.15 3.53
CA GLN A 151 17.13 0.11 4.70
C GLN A 151 15.65 0.23 4.33
N MET A 152 14.79 -0.58 4.94
CA MET A 152 13.36 -0.52 4.67
C MET A 152 12.77 0.78 5.25
N PRO A 153 11.94 1.54 4.50
CA PRO A 153 11.27 2.72 5.05
C PRO A 153 10.27 2.28 6.13
N SER A 154 10.33 2.88 7.31
CA SER A 154 9.40 2.55 8.41
C SER A 154 9.04 3.78 9.23
N GLY A 155 7.75 3.91 9.57
CA GLY A 155 7.26 4.96 10.46
C GLY A 155 7.56 6.35 9.94
N CYS A 156 8.18 7.17 10.80
CA CYS A 156 8.64 8.52 10.48
C CYS A 156 10.05 8.56 9.88
N ASP A 157 10.78 7.43 9.90
CA ASP A 157 12.15 7.32 9.41
C ASP A 157 12.20 7.01 7.90
N ALA A 158 11.04 6.97 7.23
CA ALA A 158 10.97 6.95 5.79
C ALA A 158 11.49 8.28 5.21
N GLU A 159 12.12 8.21 4.04
CA GLU A 159 12.58 9.38 3.28
C GLU A 159 11.49 10.47 3.22
N ASP A 160 11.86 11.73 3.53
CA ASP A 160 10.89 12.84 3.62
C ASP A 160 10.05 12.96 2.33
N ALA A 161 10.71 12.81 1.18
CA ALA A 161 10.04 12.88 -0.12
C ALA A 161 9.04 11.73 -0.36
N LEU A 162 9.21 10.57 0.30
CA LEU A 162 8.23 9.48 0.29
C LEU A 162 7.04 9.81 1.23
N ARG A 163 7.29 10.53 2.33
CA ARG A 163 6.26 10.96 3.29
C ARG A 163 5.40 12.11 2.77
N ASP A 164 5.91 12.87 1.80
CA ASP A 164 5.23 14.00 1.18
C ASP A 164 4.44 13.64 -0.10
N VAL A 165 4.35 12.34 -0.44
CA VAL A 165 3.58 11.88 -1.60
C VAL A 165 2.11 12.32 -1.47
N PRO A 166 1.54 13.04 -2.46
CA PRO A 166 0.15 13.51 -2.43
C PRO A 166 -0.81 12.36 -2.73
N TRP A 167 -1.02 11.49 -1.75
CA TRP A 167 -1.74 10.23 -1.88
C TRP A 167 -3.15 10.41 -2.42
N GLU A 168 -3.88 11.41 -1.93
CA GLU A 168 -5.23 11.75 -2.33
C GLU A 168 -5.36 12.07 -3.82
N GLU A 169 -4.29 12.54 -4.47
CA GLU A 169 -4.29 12.91 -5.88
C GLU A 169 -3.81 11.77 -6.79
N LEU A 170 -2.93 10.92 -6.28
CA LEU A 170 -2.19 9.94 -7.08
C LEU A 170 -2.73 8.51 -6.96
N ALA A 171 -3.21 8.13 -5.78
CA ALA A 171 -3.68 6.77 -5.54
C ALA A 171 -5.04 6.51 -6.20
N ARG A 172 -5.37 5.24 -6.39
CA ARG A 172 -6.70 4.83 -6.89
C ARG A 172 -7.35 3.82 -5.99
N ASP A 173 -8.66 3.98 -5.83
CA ASP A 173 -9.51 2.99 -5.18
C ASP A 173 -9.69 1.75 -6.05
N TYR A 174 -9.71 0.60 -5.40
CA TYR A 174 -9.99 -0.69 -6.00
C TYR A 174 -10.76 -1.59 -5.02
N ALA A 175 -11.58 -2.47 -5.57
CA ALA A 175 -12.31 -3.48 -4.80
C ALA A 175 -11.40 -4.68 -4.48
N LEU A 176 -11.56 -5.24 -3.27
CA LEU A 176 -10.80 -6.39 -2.76
C LEU A 176 -11.34 -7.75 -3.22
#